data_AF-A0AAD0T2U3-F1
#
_entry.id   AF-A0AAD0T2U3-F1
#
_cell.length_a   1.000
_cell.length_b   1.000
_cell.length_c   1.000
_cell.angle_alpha   90.00
_cell.angle_beta   90.00
_cell.angle_gamma   90.00
#
_symmetry.space_group_name_H-M   'P 1'
#
loop_
_entity.id
_entity.type
_entity.pdbx_description
1 polymer ?
#
loop_
_entity_poly.entity_id
_entity_poly.type
_entity_poly.pdbx_seq_one_letter_code
_entity_poly.pdbx_strand_id
1 'polypeptide(L)'
;MSNLITLENFKELLEYLNFITAIFASGIVIYLFITKKEQFASLYNVLKNYTQQVALSDLRAKLHSLERFKIDEDNKIKANRNEIINLMSEISGQLKGNPLLKIKCADLIRQLDSHISNPNSLTEPQKRVIGHELFEIIRHLSLNTVNGLDRTEVDRNG
;
A
#
# COMPACT_ATOMS: atom_id res chain seq x y z
N MET A 1 11.65 59.18 -27.17
CA MET A 1 12.71 58.16 -26.98
C MET A 1 13.14 57.99 -25.51
N SER A 2 13.08 59.02 -24.64
CA SER A 2 13.45 58.90 -23.22
C SER A 2 12.63 57.90 -22.38
N ASN A 3 11.32 57.75 -22.64
CA ASN A 3 10.46 56.84 -21.87
C ASN A 3 10.62 55.35 -22.22
N LEU A 4 11.21 55.04 -23.38
CA LEU A 4 11.47 53.65 -23.80
C LEU A 4 12.70 53.11 -23.06
N ILE A 5 13.74 53.93 -22.90
CA ILE A 5 14.99 53.57 -22.20
C ILE A 5 14.74 53.34 -20.70
N THR A 6 13.86 54.14 -20.06
CA THR A 6 13.52 53.95 -18.64
C THR A 6 12.69 52.70 -18.37
N LEU A 7 11.83 52.29 -19.32
CA LEU A 7 11.05 51.04 -19.23
C LEU A 7 11.93 49.80 -19.42
N GLU A 8 12.94 49.87 -20.29
CA GLU A 8 13.87 48.77 -20.56
C GLU A 8 14.79 48.52 -19.36
N ASN A 9 15.37 49.57 -18.79
CA ASN A 9 16.19 49.48 -17.57
C ASN A 9 15.38 48.97 -16.34
N PHE A 10 14.08 49.30 -16.25
CA PHE A 10 13.22 48.81 -15.17
C PHE A 10 12.92 47.31 -15.31
N LYS A 11 12.74 46.82 -16.54
CA LYS A 11 12.56 45.38 -16.80
C LYS A 11 13.82 44.58 -16.46
N GLU A 12 15.00 45.05 -16.89
CA GLU A 12 16.27 44.38 -16.56
C GLU A 12 16.48 44.29 -15.04
N LEU A 13 16.14 45.35 -14.28
CA LEU A 13 16.23 45.35 -12.83
C LEU A 13 15.27 44.33 -12.20
N LEU A 14 14.02 44.25 -12.69
CA LEU A 14 13.06 43.26 -12.24
C LEU A 14 13.49 41.82 -12.55
N GLU A 15 14.08 41.58 -13.73
CA GLU A 15 14.60 40.27 -14.12
C GLU A 15 15.76 39.83 -13.21
N TYR A 16 16.68 40.75 -12.89
CA TYR A 16 17.77 40.48 -11.97
C TYR A 16 17.28 40.19 -10.54
N LEU A 17 16.26 40.93 -10.08
CA LEU A 17 15.66 40.73 -8.75
C LEU A 17 14.90 39.40 -8.67
N ASN A 18 14.21 39.01 -9.74
CA ASN A 18 13.55 37.71 -9.86
C ASN A 18 14.57 36.56 -9.85
N PHE A 19 15.73 36.73 -10.48
CA PHE A 19 16.79 35.71 -10.47
C PHE A 19 17.38 35.52 -9.07
N ILE A 20 17.68 36.60 -8.36
CA ILE A 20 18.19 36.55 -6.99
C ILE A 20 17.18 35.90 -6.05
N THR A 21 15.92 36.34 -6.11
CA THR A 21 14.84 35.76 -5.28
C THR A 21 14.59 34.29 -5.60
N ALA A 22 14.69 33.87 -6.87
CA ALA A 22 14.60 32.46 -7.24
C ALA A 22 15.74 31.62 -6.66
N ILE A 23 16.97 32.13 -6.64
CA ILE A 23 18.11 31.48 -5.99
C ILE A 23 17.89 31.36 -4.49
N PHE A 24 17.45 32.43 -3.82
CA PHE A 24 17.15 32.39 -2.39
C PHE A 24 15.99 31.45 -2.06
N ALA A 25 14.92 31.44 -2.86
CA ALA A 25 13.79 30.53 -2.71
C ALA A 25 14.23 29.07 -2.87
N SER A 26 15.06 28.78 -3.89
CA SER A 26 15.65 27.46 -4.09
C SER A 26 16.51 27.04 -2.89
N GLY A 27 17.34 27.95 -2.38
CA GLY A 27 18.16 27.73 -1.18
C GLY A 27 17.33 27.44 0.08
N ILE A 28 16.24 28.18 0.29
CA ILE A 28 15.31 27.97 1.42
C ILE A 28 14.63 26.60 1.31
N VAL A 29 14.22 26.18 0.12
CA VAL A 29 13.61 24.85 -0.11
C VAL A 29 14.60 23.74 0.20
N ILE A 30 15.84 23.86 -0.28
CA ILE A 30 16.90 22.88 0.00
C ILE A 30 17.20 22.83 1.51
N TYR A 31 17.28 23.98 2.17
CA TYR A 31 17.51 24.08 3.61
C TYR A 31 16.38 23.44 4.44
N LEU A 32 15.12 23.73 4.09
CA LEU A 32 13.95 23.11 4.71
C LEU A 32 13.92 21.61 4.47
N PHE A 33 14.24 21.15 3.26
CA PHE A 33 14.30 19.74 2.93
C PHE A 33 15.32 19.00 3.80
N ILE A 34 16.54 19.53 3.95
CA ILE A 34 17.58 18.92 4.78
C ILE A 34 17.21 18.94 6.27
N THR A 35 16.64 20.04 6.76
CA THR A 35 16.30 20.21 8.18
C THR A 35 15.06 19.41 8.60
N LYS A 36 14.11 19.22 7.67
CA LYS A 36 12.82 18.56 7.94
C LYS A 36 12.71 17.15 7.34
N LYS A 37 13.77 16.64 6.71
CA LYS A 37 13.82 15.29 6.11
C LYS A 37 13.32 14.19 7.06
N GLU A 38 13.62 14.32 8.35
CA GLU A 38 13.24 13.34 9.37
C GLU A 38 11.73 13.36 9.65
N GLN A 39 11.10 14.55 9.59
CA GLN A 39 9.64 14.70 9.75
C GLN A 39 8.91 14.15 8.53
N PHE A 40 9.43 14.39 7.32
CA PHE A 40 8.89 13.79 6.10
C PHE A 40 9.08 12.27 6.07
N ALA A 41 10.23 11.75 6.52
CA ALA A 41 10.46 10.32 6.64
C ALA A 41 9.52 9.67 7.66
N SER A 42 9.28 10.32 8.80
CA SER A 42 8.32 9.87 9.81
C SER A 42 6.89 9.83 9.25
N LEU A 43 6.43 10.91 8.61
CA LEU A 43 5.10 10.96 8.00
C LEU A 43 4.95 9.92 6.88
N TYR A 44 5.98 9.73 6.06
CA TYR A 44 6.02 8.69 5.05
C TYR A 44 5.92 7.28 5.66
N ASN A 45 6.64 7.02 6.76
CA ASN A 45 6.58 5.74 7.46
C ASN A 45 5.20 5.50 8.11
N VAL A 46 4.60 6.54 8.71
CA VAL A 46 3.24 6.48 9.27
C VAL A 46 2.24 6.21 8.16
N LEU A 47 2.32 6.93 7.04
CA LEU A 47 1.44 6.74 5.90
C LEU A 47 1.59 5.34 5.31
N LYS A 48 2.82 4.87 5.13
CA LYS A 48 3.13 3.52 4.65
C LYS A 48 2.56 2.45 5.57
N ASN A 49 2.74 2.59 6.88
CA ASN A 49 2.20 1.66 7.88
C ASN A 49 0.67 1.70 7.90
N TYR A 50 0.06 2.88 7.78
CA TYR A 50 -1.39 3.04 7.71
C TYR A 50 -1.97 2.40 6.43
N THR A 51 -1.38 2.67 5.27
CA THR A 51 -1.79 2.02 4.00
C THR A 51 -1.64 0.50 4.10
N GLN A 52 -0.61 0.00 4.78
CA GLN A 52 -0.46 -1.43 5.04
C GLN A 52 -1.55 -1.97 5.98
N GLN A 53 -1.90 -1.25 7.04
CA GLN A 53 -2.98 -1.63 7.96
C GLN A 53 -4.33 -1.69 7.26
N VAL A 54 -4.64 -0.69 6.42
CA VAL A 54 -5.87 -0.67 5.62
C VAL A 54 -5.91 -1.86 4.66
N ALA A 55 -4.83 -2.12 3.93
CA ALA A 55 -4.75 -3.26 3.01
C ALA A 55 -4.91 -4.61 3.73
N LEU A 56 -4.33 -4.77 4.93
CA LEU A 56 -4.50 -5.98 5.75
C LEU A 56 -5.94 -6.13 6.27
N SER A 57 -6.60 -5.02 6.63
CA SER A 57 -8.00 -5.01 7.05
C SER A 57 -8.93 -5.45 5.93
N ASP A 58 -8.76 -4.91 4.72
CA ASP A 58 -9.55 -5.29 3.54
C ASP A 58 -9.33 -6.75 3.16
N LEU A 59 -8.07 -7.22 3.18
CA LEU A 59 -7.72 -8.60 2.88
C LEU A 59 -8.35 -9.56 3.90
N ARG A 60 -8.39 -9.17 5.19
CA ARG A 60 -9.06 -9.92 6.25
C ARG A 60 -10.58 -10.01 6.04
N ALA A 61 -11.22 -8.91 5.63
CA ALA A 61 -12.64 -8.91 5.31
C ALA A 61 -12.96 -9.85 4.13
N LYS A 62 -12.15 -9.81 3.07
CA LYS A 62 -12.28 -10.70 1.90
C LYS A 62 -12.08 -12.18 2.24
N LEU A 63 -11.11 -12.50 3.10
CA LEU A 63 -10.92 -13.86 3.59
C LEU A 63 -12.09 -14.35 4.44
N HIS A 64 -12.65 -13.48 5.28
CA HIS A 64 -13.84 -13.81 6.04
C HIS A 64 -15.04 -14.08 5.11
N SER A 65 -15.15 -13.36 3.99
CA SER A 65 -16.16 -13.65 2.95
C SER A 65 -15.89 -14.99 2.27
N LEU A 66 -14.63 -15.28 1.91
CA LEU A 66 -14.22 -16.55 1.28
C LEU A 66 -14.59 -17.77 2.15
N GLU A 67 -14.42 -17.67 3.46
CA GLU A 67 -14.77 -18.75 4.39
C GLU A 67 -16.28 -19.04 4.43
N ARG A 68 -17.12 -17.99 4.33
CA ARG A 68 -18.59 -18.09 4.39
C ARG A 68 -19.20 -18.80 3.19
N PHE A 69 -18.56 -18.77 2.02
CA PHE A 69 -19.08 -19.44 0.82
C PHE A 69 -18.88 -20.95 0.88
N LYS A 70 -19.94 -21.76 0.90
CA LYS A 70 -19.82 -23.23 0.85
C LYS A 70 -19.67 -23.74 -0.58
N ILE A 71 -18.77 -24.70 -0.79
CA ILE A 71 -18.70 -25.52 -2.00
C ILE A 71 -19.59 -26.75 -1.79
N ASP A 72 -20.77 -26.77 -2.40
CA ASP A 72 -21.67 -27.93 -2.49
C ASP A 72 -21.63 -28.46 -3.94
N GLU A 73 -21.64 -29.79 -4.11
CA GLU A 73 -21.44 -30.47 -5.41
C GLU A 73 -22.63 -30.39 -6.37
N ASP A 74 -23.78 -29.89 -5.91
CA ASP A 74 -25.02 -29.90 -6.67
C ASP A 74 -25.18 -28.66 -7.57
N ASN A 75 -25.73 -28.85 -8.78
CA ASN A 75 -25.67 -27.93 -9.94
C ASN A 75 -26.23 -26.50 -9.75
N LYS A 76 -26.79 -26.16 -8.58
CA LYS A 76 -27.24 -24.79 -8.23
C LYS A 76 -26.09 -23.82 -7.89
N ILE A 77 -24.84 -24.31 -7.82
CA ILE A 77 -23.71 -23.66 -7.10
C ILE A 77 -22.54 -23.31 -8.03
N LYS A 78 -22.70 -23.44 -9.36
CA LYS A 78 -21.73 -22.87 -10.32
C LYS A 78 -21.58 -21.35 -10.16
N ALA A 79 -22.63 -20.64 -9.74
CA ALA A 79 -22.57 -19.20 -9.43
C ALA A 79 -21.66 -18.90 -8.21
N ASN A 80 -21.86 -19.61 -7.09
CA ASN A 80 -21.00 -19.46 -5.89
C ASN A 80 -19.55 -19.85 -6.18
N ARG A 81 -19.32 -20.85 -7.04
CA ARG A 81 -17.94 -21.22 -7.39
C ARG A 81 -17.25 -20.12 -8.18
N ASN A 82 -17.94 -19.47 -9.11
CA ASN A 82 -17.39 -18.31 -9.82
C ASN A 82 -17.13 -17.14 -8.86
N GLU A 83 -18.00 -16.90 -7.87
CA GLU A 83 -17.76 -15.90 -6.83
C GLU A 83 -16.53 -16.23 -5.96
N ILE A 84 -16.37 -17.49 -5.56
CA ILE A 84 -15.19 -17.98 -4.84
C ILE A 84 -13.91 -17.75 -5.67
N ILE A 85 -13.93 -18.10 -6.96
CA ILE A 85 -12.77 -17.90 -7.85
C ILE A 85 -12.48 -16.41 -8.07
N ASN A 86 -13.50 -15.57 -8.22
CA ASN A 86 -13.31 -14.12 -8.34
C ASN A 86 -12.69 -13.54 -7.06
N LEU A 87 -13.18 -13.94 -5.89
CA LEU A 87 -12.61 -13.55 -4.59
C LEU A 87 -11.17 -14.03 -4.45
N MET A 88 -10.88 -15.28 -4.79
CA MET A 88 -9.52 -15.83 -4.78
C MET A 88 -8.60 -15.08 -5.76
N SER A 89 -9.09 -14.71 -6.94
CA SER A 89 -8.32 -13.92 -7.91
C SER A 89 -8.03 -12.52 -7.40
N GLU A 90 -9.00 -11.88 -6.76
CA GLU A 90 -8.81 -10.55 -6.15
C GLU A 90 -7.82 -10.61 -4.99
N ILE A 91 -7.91 -11.63 -4.12
CA ILE A 91 -6.96 -11.90 -3.04
C ILE A 91 -5.56 -12.17 -3.61
N SER A 92 -5.43 -13.01 -4.65
CA SER A 92 -4.15 -13.27 -5.34
C SER A 92 -3.54 -11.98 -5.89
N GLY A 93 -4.36 -11.13 -6.53
CA GLY A 93 -3.95 -9.84 -7.06
C GLY A 93 -3.43 -8.90 -5.98
N GLN A 94 -4.14 -8.77 -4.86
CA GLN A 94 -3.71 -7.94 -3.73
C GLN A 94 -2.42 -8.46 -3.07
N LEU A 95 -2.27 -9.79 -2.93
CA LEU A 95 -1.05 -10.41 -2.40
C LEU A 95 0.16 -10.17 -3.32
N LYS A 96 -0.02 -10.27 -4.64
CA LYS A 96 1.04 -10.02 -5.64
C LYS A 96 1.41 -8.54 -5.75
N GLY A 97 0.43 -7.64 -5.58
CA GLY A 97 0.62 -6.19 -5.67
C GLY A 97 1.43 -5.59 -4.52
N ASN A 98 1.53 -6.29 -3.38
CA ASN A 98 2.34 -5.86 -2.24
C ASN A 98 3.65 -6.68 -2.17
N PRO A 99 4.83 -6.05 -2.34
CA PRO A 99 6.12 -6.76 -2.36
C PRO A 99 6.39 -7.60 -1.10
N LEU A 100 5.93 -7.13 0.06
CA LEU A 100 6.13 -7.82 1.34
C LEU A 100 5.22 -9.04 1.45
N LEU A 101 3.95 -8.92 1.03
CA LEU A 101 3.01 -10.04 0.98
C LEU A 101 3.40 -11.07 -0.07
N LYS A 102 3.87 -10.62 -1.23
CA LYS A 102 4.32 -11.49 -2.32
C LYS A 102 5.42 -12.46 -1.87
N ILE A 103 6.39 -11.98 -1.09
CA ILE A 103 7.49 -12.81 -0.58
C ILE A 103 6.96 -13.79 0.48
N LYS A 104 6.17 -13.30 1.44
CA LYS A 104 5.70 -14.12 2.57
C LYS A 104 4.62 -15.14 2.20
N CYS A 105 3.81 -14.84 1.19
CA CYS A 105 2.72 -15.69 0.73
C CYS A 105 3.03 -16.38 -0.60
N ALA A 106 4.29 -16.49 -1.01
CA ALA A 106 4.65 -16.99 -2.34
C ALA A 106 4.06 -18.38 -2.66
N ASP A 107 4.07 -19.30 -1.70
CA ASP A 107 3.53 -20.64 -1.88
C ASP A 107 2.00 -20.67 -1.87
N LEU A 108 1.38 -19.84 -1.02
CA LEU A 108 -0.08 -19.67 -1.01
C LEU A 108 -0.61 -19.02 -2.29
N ILE A 109 0.14 -18.08 -2.85
CA ILE A 109 -0.18 -17.47 -4.15
C ILE A 109 -0.17 -18.54 -5.25
N ARG A 110 0.82 -19.44 -5.25
CA ARG A 110 0.87 -20.56 -6.21
C ARG A 110 -0.32 -21.50 -6.04
N GLN A 111 -0.71 -21.82 -4.80
CA GLN A 111 -1.89 -22.63 -4.52
C GLN A 111 -3.19 -21.93 -4.94
N LEU A 112 -3.31 -20.62 -4.68
CA LEU A 112 -4.45 -19.84 -5.15
C LEU A 112 -4.54 -19.86 -6.67
N ASP A 113 -3.44 -19.57 -7.35
CA ASP A 113 -3.37 -19.52 -8.81
C ASP A 113 -3.67 -20.88 -9.46
N SER A 114 -3.28 -21.99 -8.83
CA SER A 114 -3.60 -23.33 -9.33
C SER A 114 -5.10 -23.62 -9.23
N HIS A 115 -5.75 -23.23 -8.13
CA HIS A 115 -7.19 -23.38 -7.95
C HIS A 115 -8.00 -22.38 -8.78
N ILE A 116 -7.48 -21.18 -9.05
CA ILE A 116 -8.08 -20.22 -9.98
C ILE A 116 -8.03 -20.76 -11.41
N SER A 117 -6.90 -21.36 -11.82
CA SER A 117 -6.70 -21.91 -13.16
C SER A 117 -7.48 -23.21 -13.39
N ASN A 118 -7.72 -23.98 -12.32
CA ASN A 118 -8.55 -25.18 -12.34
C ASN A 118 -9.61 -25.15 -11.22
N PRO A 119 -10.72 -24.41 -11.42
CA PRO A 119 -11.78 -24.26 -10.41
C PRO A 119 -12.34 -25.60 -9.93
N ASN A 120 -12.32 -26.62 -10.79
CA ASN A 120 -12.84 -27.95 -10.47
C ASN A 120 -12.02 -28.71 -9.44
N SER A 121 -10.76 -28.32 -9.26
CA SER A 121 -9.86 -28.92 -8.27
C SER A 121 -10.10 -28.44 -6.83
N LEU A 122 -10.81 -27.32 -6.64
CA LEU A 122 -11.00 -26.72 -5.32
C LEU A 122 -12.12 -27.43 -4.56
N THR A 123 -11.76 -28.08 -3.46
CA THR A 123 -12.68 -28.69 -2.50
C THR A 123 -12.88 -27.81 -1.27
N GLU A 124 -13.99 -28.00 -0.54
CA GLU A 124 -14.28 -27.24 0.68
C GLU A 124 -13.18 -27.37 1.76
N PRO A 125 -12.57 -28.55 2.01
CA PRO A 125 -11.43 -28.67 2.92
C PRO A 125 -10.22 -27.82 2.49
N GLN A 126 -9.87 -27.83 1.20
CA GLN A 126 -8.75 -27.04 0.67
C GLN A 126 -9.00 -25.54 0.78
N LYS A 127 -10.22 -25.09 0.44
CA LYS A 127 -10.65 -23.69 0.62
C LYS A 127 -10.47 -23.24 2.07
N ARG A 128 -10.85 -24.07 3.04
CA ARG A 128 -10.71 -23.77 4.48
C ARG A 128 -9.26 -23.70 4.93
N VAL A 129 -8.41 -24.63 4.50
CA VAL A 129 -6.97 -24.61 4.83
C VAL A 129 -6.32 -23.33 4.31
N ILE A 130 -6.55 -22.99 3.04
CA ILE A 130 -6.06 -21.75 2.42
C ILE A 130 -6.55 -20.52 3.18
N GLY A 131 -7.84 -20.49 3.54
CA GLY A 131 -8.43 -19.41 4.31
C GLY A 131 -7.73 -19.22 5.66
N HIS A 132 -7.55 -20.30 6.43
CA HIS A 132 -6.88 -20.26 7.73
C HIS A 132 -5.41 -19.86 7.65
N GLU A 133 -4.65 -20.42 6.70
CA GLU A 133 -3.23 -20.08 6.51
C GLU A 133 -3.06 -18.60 6.15
N LEU A 134 -3.89 -18.07 5.23
CA LEU A 134 -3.88 -16.65 4.90
C LEU A 134 -4.27 -15.78 6.09
N PHE A 135 -5.25 -16.21 6.90
CA PHE A 135 -5.68 -15.49 8.08
C PHE A 135 -4.56 -15.38 9.13
N GLU A 136 -3.84 -16.47 9.38
CA GLU A 136 -2.71 -16.48 10.31
C GLU A 136 -1.55 -15.61 9.83
N ILE A 137 -1.20 -15.66 8.54
CA ILE A 137 -0.14 -14.80 7.99
C ILE A 137 -0.52 -13.32 8.14
N ILE A 138 -1.77 -12.95 7.85
CA ILE A 138 -2.26 -11.57 8.02
C ILE A 138 -2.25 -11.16 9.50
N ARG A 139 -2.68 -12.05 10.40
CA ARG A 139 -2.63 -11.82 11.85
C ARG A 139 -1.19 -11.55 12.32
N HIS A 140 -0.24 -12.38 11.89
CA HIS A 140 1.19 -12.18 12.20
C HIS A 140 1.74 -10.87 11.60
N LEU A 141 1.31 -10.48 10.40
CA LEU A 141 1.73 -9.23 9.78
C LEU A 141 1.15 -8.01 10.48
N SER A 142 -0.12 -8.05 10.85
CA SER A 142 -0.77 -6.99 11.61
C SER A 142 -0.07 -6.75 12.94
N LEU A 143 0.30 -7.82 13.67
CA LEU A 143 1.02 -7.72 14.94
C LEU A 143 2.42 -7.09 14.77
N ASN A 144 3.12 -7.45 13.70
CA ASN A 144 4.44 -6.88 13.40
C ASN A 144 4.37 -5.39 13.03
N THR A 145 3.32 -4.97 12.32
CA THR A 145 3.11 -3.56 11.95
C THR A 145 2.73 -2.69 13.16
N VAL A 146 1.91 -3.22 14.09
CA VAL A 146 1.55 -2.52 15.33
C VAL A 146 2.76 -2.33 16.24
N ASN A 147 3.61 -3.37 16.37
CA ASN A 147 4.81 -3.30 17.21
C ASN A 147 5.91 -2.36 16.66
N GLY A 148 5.87 -2.02 15.37
CA GLY A 148 6.79 -1.06 14.75
C GLY A 148 6.46 0.41 15.03
N LEU A 149 5.24 0.71 15.50
CA LEU A 149 4.78 2.05 15.85
C LEU A 149 5.03 2.41 17.33
N ASP A 150 5.20 1.41 18.20
CA ASP A 150 5.37 1.59 19.64
C ASP A 150 6.81 1.99 20.05
N ARG A 151 7.79 1.80 19.16
CA ARG A 151 9.21 2.07 19.49
C ARG A 151 9.68 3.51 19.26
N THR A 152 8.84 4.39 18.71
CA THR A 152 9.23 5.79 18.44
C THR A 152 8.77 6.80 19.48
N GLU A 153 8.00 6.39 20.50
CA GLU A 153 7.56 7.30 21.58
C GLU A 153 8.20 7.07 22.95
N VAL A 154 8.86 5.94 23.19
CA VAL A 154 9.43 5.63 24.52
C VAL A 154 10.82 6.25 24.75
N ASP A 155 11.56 6.60 23.69
CA ASP A 155 12.96 7.08 23.80
C ASP A 155 13.10 8.62 23.94
N ARG A 156 12.03 9.33 24.31
CA ARG A 156 12.07 10.78 24.61
C ARG A 156 11.84 11.15 26.08
N ASN A 157 11.63 10.16 26.95
CA ASN A 157 11.46 10.35 28.40
C ASN A 157 12.39 9.42 29.21
N GLY A 158 13.67 9.36 28.84
CA GLY A 158 14.74 8.70 29.60
C GLY A 158 15.95 9.59 29.71
#